data_AF-A0A7Y4L0A6-F1
#
_entry.id   AF-A0A7Y4L0A6-F1
#
_cell.length_a   1.000
_cell.length_b   1.000
_cell.length_c   1.000
_cell.angle_alpha   90.00
_cell.angle_beta   90.00
_cell.angle_gamma   90.00
#
_symmetry.space_group_name_H-M   'P 1'
#
loop_
_entity.id
_entity.type
_entity.pdbx_description
1 polymer ?
#
loop_
_entity_poly.entity_id
_entity_poly.type
_entity_poly.pdbx_seq_one_letter_code
_entity_poly.pdbx_strand_id
1 'polypeptide(L)'
;MIVTLAGDFRPEGELDAQSRQVQRQAIRTAQDAVLRELAGSGVQVLRRYDALPQLALSVDATALDRLRHSIRVAAVRDDTAQSHSS
;
A
#
# COMPACT_ATOMS: atom_id res chain seq x y z
N MET A 1 -6.03 -7.36 3.82
CA MET A 1 -4.59 -7.24 4.07
C MET A 1 -4.14 -5.80 3.80
N ILE A 2 -3.29 -5.24 4.66
CA ILE A 2 -2.67 -3.92 4.47
C ILE A 2 -1.26 -4.10 3.93
N VAL A 3 -0.98 -3.49 2.79
CA VAL A 3 0.34 -3.49 2.12
C VAL A 3 0.92 -2.08 2.26
N THR A 4 2.13 -1.97 2.81
CA THR A 4 2.90 -0.72 2.88
C THR A 4 3.96 -0.72 1.79
N LEU A 5 4.03 0.36 1.01
CA LEU A 5 4.91 0.48 -0.14
C LEU A 5 6.31 0.94 0.28
N ALA A 6 7.32 0.49 -0.45
CA ALA A 6 8.69 0.98 -0.30
C ALA A 6 8.85 2.37 -0.94
N GLY A 7 9.61 3.24 -0.29
CA GLY A 7 9.92 4.59 -0.76
C GLY A 7 10.10 5.59 0.39
N ASP A 8 10.61 6.77 0.04
CA ASP A 8 10.89 7.85 0.99
C ASP A 8 9.65 8.74 1.18
N PHE A 9 8.68 8.25 1.97
CA PHE A 9 7.47 8.98 2.33
C PHE A 9 7.59 9.54 3.75
N ARG A 10 7.18 10.79 3.94
CA ARG A 10 7.22 11.48 5.25
C ARG A 10 5.81 11.78 5.77
N PRO A 11 5.62 11.95 7.08
CA PRO A 11 4.37 12.46 7.63
C PRO A 11 3.98 13.79 6.99
N GLU A 12 2.74 13.92 6.50
CA GLU A 12 2.30 15.14 5.82
C GLU A 12 2.35 16.39 6.72
N GLY A 13 2.28 16.24 8.04
CA GLY A 13 2.41 17.35 9.00
C GLY A 13 3.78 18.03 8.98
N GLU A 14 4.80 17.36 8.43
CA GLU A 14 6.16 17.89 8.29
C GLU A 14 6.41 18.53 6.92
N LEU A 15 5.42 18.47 6.01
CA LEU A 15 5.53 18.92 4.64
C LEU A 15 4.71 20.19 4.38
N ASP A 16 5.27 21.10 3.58
CA ASP A 16 4.49 22.22 3.04
C ASP A 16 3.42 21.74 2.05
N ALA A 17 2.52 22.65 1.64
CA ALA A 17 1.40 22.30 0.77
C ALA A 17 1.84 21.73 -0.59
N GLN A 18 2.91 22.26 -1.17
CA GLN A 18 3.42 21.81 -2.46
C GLN A 18 4.05 20.43 -2.35
N SER A 19 4.89 20.21 -1.34
CA SER A 19 5.56 18.94 -1.06
C SER A 19 4.56 17.83 -0.73
N ARG A 20 3.45 18.15 -0.04
CA ARG A 20 2.34 17.20 0.15
C ARG A 20 1.72 16.76 -1.16
N GLN A 21 1.45 17.70 -2.08
CA GLN A 21 0.89 17.35 -3.38
C GLN A 21 1.83 16.46 -4.20
N VAL A 22 3.13 16.78 -4.20
CA VAL A 22 4.17 15.96 -4.83
C VAL A 22 4.21 14.56 -4.21
N GLN A 23 4.21 14.46 -2.89
CA GLN A 23 4.23 13.18 -2.19
C GLN A 23 2.99 12.33 -2.52
N ARG A 24 1.79 12.90 -2.49
CA ARG A 24 0.55 12.18 -2.85
C ARG A 24 0.59 11.65 -4.28
N GLN A 25 1.19 12.40 -5.20
CA GLN A 25 1.37 11.93 -6.57
C GLN A 25 2.37 10.75 -6.62
N ALA A 26 3.48 10.83 -5.90
CA ALA A 26 4.44 9.74 -5.80
C ALA A 26 3.82 8.47 -5.16
N ILE A 27 2.99 8.63 -4.12
CA ILE A 27 2.22 7.55 -3.50
C ILE A 27 1.31 6.88 -4.53
N ARG A 28 0.52 7.66 -5.29
CA ARG A 28 -0.36 7.11 -6.34
C ARG A 28 0.41 6.33 -7.38
N THR A 29 1.54 6.86 -7.86
CA THR A 29 2.39 6.17 -8.82
C THR A 29 2.98 4.88 -8.27
N ALA A 30 3.42 4.87 -7.00
CA ALA A 30 3.92 3.66 -6.34
C ALA A 30 2.81 2.60 -6.18
N GLN A 31 1.61 3.01 -5.77
CA GLN A 31 0.44 2.13 -5.68
C GLN A 31 0.12 1.51 -7.04
N ASP A 32 0.08 2.31 -8.12
CA ASP A 32 -0.20 1.81 -9.46
C ASP A 32 0.86 0.81 -9.94
N ALA A 33 2.14 1.02 -9.58
CA ALA A 33 3.21 0.11 -9.92
C ALA A 33 3.03 -1.27 -9.27
N VAL A 34 2.68 -1.31 -7.97
CA VAL A 34 2.38 -2.58 -7.28
C VAL A 34 1.15 -3.27 -7.88
N LEU A 35 0.08 -2.54 -8.15
CA LEU A 35 -1.12 -3.13 -8.75
C LEU A 35 -0.85 -3.70 -10.15
N ARG A 36 0.03 -3.08 -10.93
CA ARG A 36 0.47 -3.61 -12.24
C ARG A 36 1.28 -4.90 -12.11
N GLU A 37 2.16 -4.99 -11.11
CA GLU A 37 2.93 -6.21 -10.82
C GLU A 37 2.03 -7.38 -10.43
N LEU A 38 0.90 -7.07 -9.81
CA LEU A 38 -0.13 -8.03 -9.42
C LEU A 38 -1.18 -8.29 -10.50
N ALA A 39 -1.05 -7.70 -11.69
CA ALA A 39 -2.00 -7.96 -12.78
C ALA A 39 -2.07 -9.46 -13.10
N GLY A 40 -3.29 -9.97 -13.27
CA GLY A 40 -3.54 -11.39 -13.50
C GLY A 40 -3.39 -12.29 -12.27
N SER A 41 -3.07 -11.74 -11.09
CA SER A 41 -3.31 -12.40 -9.80
C SER A 41 -4.69 -11.99 -9.30
N GLY A 42 -5.39 -12.85 -8.54
CA GLY A 42 -6.78 -12.66 -8.11
C GLY A 42 -7.00 -11.54 -7.09
N VAL A 43 -6.20 -10.48 -7.15
CA VAL A 43 -6.19 -9.35 -6.23
C VAL A 43 -7.40 -8.46 -6.47
N GLN A 44 -8.06 -8.09 -5.38
CA GLN A 44 -9.05 -7.02 -5.36
C GLN A 44 -8.57 -5.87 -4.49
N VAL A 45 -8.72 -4.66 -5.02
CA VAL A 45 -8.42 -3.43 -4.28
C VAL A 45 -9.61 -3.08 -3.39
N LEU A 46 -9.43 -3.17 -2.08
CA LEU A 46 -10.45 -2.77 -1.09
C LEU A 46 -10.37 -1.28 -0.81
N ARG A 47 -9.14 -0.73 -0.72
CA ARG A 47 -8.92 0.70 -0.49
C ARG A 47 -7.54 1.15 -0.99
N ARG A 48 -7.49 2.38 -1.52
CA ARG A 48 -6.27 3.14 -1.75
C ARG A 48 -6.25 4.30 -0.76
N TYR A 49 -5.13 4.47 -0.05
CA TYR A 49 -4.96 5.60 0.87
C TYR A 49 -4.25 6.73 0.12
N ASP A 50 -4.83 7.93 0.09
CA ASP A 50 -4.28 9.02 -0.73
C ASP A 50 -3.03 9.67 -0.12
N ALA A 51 -3.00 9.77 1.21
CA ALA A 51 -1.93 10.42 1.97
C ALA A 51 -0.94 9.43 2.60
N LEU A 52 -1.24 8.12 2.55
CA LEU A 52 -0.38 7.07 3.11
C LEU A 52 0.11 6.16 1.99
N PRO A 53 1.36 5.69 2.04
CA PRO A 53 1.90 4.73 1.08
C PRO A 53 1.38 3.32 1.38
N GLN A 54 0.05 3.16 1.38
CA GLN A 54 -0.62 1.93 1.76
C GLN A 54 -1.74 1.56 0.79
N LEU A 55 -1.97 0.26 0.65
CA LEU A 55 -3.10 -0.35 -0.05
C LEU A 55 -3.79 -1.33 0.89
N ALA A 56 -5.12 -1.32 0.93
CA ALA A 56 -5.89 -2.43 1.48
C ALA A 56 -6.31 -3.33 0.32
N LEU A 57 -5.86 -4.58 0.34
CA LEU A 57 -6.09 -5.57 -0.71
C LEU A 57 -6.74 -6.83 -0.11
N SER A 58 -7.62 -7.44 -0.89
CA SER A 58 -7.94 -8.86 -0.78
C SER A 58 -7.03 -9.62 -1.73
N VAL A 59 -6.33 -10.63 -1.24
CA VAL A 59 -5.31 -11.37 -2.00
C VAL A 59 -5.44 -12.86 -1.72
N ASP A 60 -5.09 -13.69 -2.70
CA ASP A 60 -4.90 -15.12 -2.49
C ASP A 60 -3.43 -15.44 -2.08
N ALA A 61 -3.12 -16.71 -1.85
CA ALA A 61 -1.79 -17.15 -1.45
C ALA A 61 -0.71 -16.82 -2.51
N THR A 62 -1.04 -16.90 -3.79
CA THR A 62 -0.12 -16.60 -4.90
C THR A 62 0.22 -15.12 -4.95
N ALA A 63 -0.79 -14.25 -4.81
CA ALA A 63 -0.63 -12.81 -4.75
C ALA A 63 0.12 -12.36 -3.49
N LEU A 64 -0.14 -13.01 -2.34
CA LEU A 64 0.61 -12.78 -1.10
C LEU A 64 2.09 -13.12 -1.27
N ASP A 65 2.41 -14.24 -1.90
CA ASP A 65 3.79 -14.65 -2.15
C ASP A 65 4.52 -13.64 -3.07
N ARG A 66 3.87 -13.18 -4.14
CA ARG A 66 4.40 -12.10 -5.00
C ARG A 66 4.66 -10.81 -4.24
N LEU A 67 3.71 -10.39 -3.39
CA LEU A 67 3.85 -9.19 -2.57
C LEU A 67 5.05 -9.28 -1.61
N ARG A 68 5.30 -10.45 -1.02
CA ARG A 68 6.43 -10.66 -0.10
C ARG A 68 7.80 -10.62 -0.78
N HIS A 69 7.86 -10.95 -2.07
CA HIS A 69 9.09 -10.92 -2.87
C HIS A 69 9.27 -9.61 -3.67
N SER A 70 8.30 -8.70 -3.64
CA SER A 70 8.34 -7.46 -4.40
C SER A 70 9.26 -6.43 -3.73
N ILE A 71 10.22 -5.90 -4.49
CA ILE A 71 11.07 -4.77 -4.05
C ILE A 71 10.27 -3.46 -3.82
N ARG A 72 9.02 -3.42 -4.29
CA ARG A 72 8.13 -2.25 -4.19
C ARG A 72 7.32 -2.26 -2.90
N VAL A 73 7.39 -3.33 -2.12
CA VAL A 73 6.62 -3.54 -0.90
C VAL A 73 7.58 -3.54 0.29
N ALA A 74 7.32 -2.66 1.26
CA ALA A 74 8.10 -2.59 2.48
C ALA A 74 7.56 -3.54 3.56
N ALA A 75 6.24 -3.70 3.62
CA ALA A 75 5.60 -4.58 4.60
C ALA A 75 4.24 -5.07 4.14
N VAL A 76 3.87 -6.25 4.60
CA VAL A 76 2.55 -6.84 4.42
C VAL A 76 2.01 -7.23 5.80
N ARG A 77 0.80 -6.79 6.14
CA ARG A 77 0.14 -7.05 7.42
C ARG A 77 -1.29 -7.52 7.18
N ASP A 78 -1.73 -8.52 7.94
CA ASP A 78 -3.14 -8.87 7.92
C ASP A 78 -4.00 -7.73 8.48
N ASP A 79 -5.14 -7.53 7.82
CA ASP A 79 -6.15 -6.56 8.26
C ASP A 79 -7.12 -7.25 9.23
N THR A 80 -6.58 -8.09 10.11
CA THR A 80 -7.30 -8.56 11.27
C THR A 80 -7.12 -7.49 12.33
N ALA A 81 -8.08 -6.58 12.41
CA ALA A 81 -8.35 -5.95 13.69
C ALA A 81 -8.51 -7.10 14.70
N GLN A 82 -7.58 -7.24 15.63
CA GLN A 82 -7.93 -7.89 16.88
C GLN A 82 -8.99 -7.00 17.51
N SER A 83 -10.25 -7.30 17.23
CA SER A 83 -11.37 -6.89 18.05
C SER A 83 -11.07 -7.40 19.45
N HIS A 84 -10.39 -6.59 20.26
CA HIS A 84 -10.47 -6.72 21.70
C HIS A 84 -11.88 -6.28 22.08
N SER A 85 -12.81 -7.22 21.96
CA SER A 85 -14.03 -7.24 22.77
C SER A 85 -13.58 -7.14 24.23
N SER A 86 -13.86 -6.00 24.85
CA SER A 86 -13.89 -5.84 26.31
C SER A 86 -15.29 -6.16 26.82
#